data_AF-A0A7Y2SNZ0-F1
#
_entry.id   AF-A0A7Y2SNZ0-F1
#
_cell.length_a   1.000
_cell.length_b   1.000
_cell.length_c   1.000
_cell.angle_alpha   90.00
_cell.angle_beta   90.00
_cell.angle_gamma   90.00
#
_symmetry.space_group_name_H-M   'P 1'
#
loop_
_entity.id
_entity.type
_entity.pdbx_description
1 polymer ?
#
loop_
_entity_poly.entity_id
_entity_poly.type
_entity_poly.pdbx_seq_one_letter_code
_entity_poly.pdbx_strand_id
1 'polypeptide(L)'
;MFTNGVRLFLLVTTVAVLAACGGAPAAAPTSAPAAPTAAAEAPTAEAPAAAGANYVLVPKNLGNPYFDTANNGAQEAAKELGVTVTYQGPATADATQQIQLLNSLIAQKVNGLAISADDADALVPVGKEAIDSGIPVVTWDSAIAPGGRQVHINQAVSADIAAVQIQMASDLAGGEGQIAILSATSTAPNQNEWIDLMKTELAKPEYAKLELVDTVYGDDDDTKSYSEAQGLFKKYPDLKVIIAPTTVGIAASARAVQDGNLIGKVFVTGLGTPNQMREYVKSGAAPQFALWNPGDLGYLAIYTLDAIHTGKIKGNPGDTFTAGKLGDYTIDPDGVVLLGKPTIFNKDNIDSFDF
;
A
#
# COMPACT_ATOMS: atom_id res chain seq x y z
N MET A 1 11.78 -13.49 52.80
CA MET A 1 12.76 -13.95 53.81
C MET A 1 14.15 -13.55 53.32
N PHE A 2 14.80 -12.62 54.05
CA PHE A 2 16.22 -12.22 54.10
C PHE A 2 17.03 -12.13 52.78
N THR A 3 17.27 -10.95 52.21
CA THR A 3 18.33 -9.93 52.48
C THR A 3 19.77 -10.41 52.41
N ASN A 4 20.57 -9.77 51.54
CA ASN A 4 21.96 -9.26 51.74
C ASN A 4 22.46 -8.75 50.36
N GLY A 5 23.17 -7.65 50.19
CA GLY A 5 23.77 -6.67 51.09
C GLY A 5 24.63 -5.73 50.23
N VAL A 6 24.49 -4.43 50.48
CA VAL A 6 25.20 -3.30 49.85
C VAL A 6 26.70 -3.35 50.15
N ARG A 7 27.56 -2.86 49.25
CA ARG A 7 28.79 -2.14 49.63
C ARG A 7 29.28 -1.17 48.54
N LEU A 8 29.06 0.10 48.85
CA LEU A 8 29.61 1.33 48.30
C LEU A 8 31.10 1.46 48.68
N PHE A 9 31.97 1.88 47.76
CA PHE A 9 33.28 2.42 48.10
C PHE A 9 33.54 3.72 47.32
N LEU A 10 33.62 4.80 48.10
CA LEU A 10 34.01 6.16 47.73
C LEU A 10 35.54 6.24 47.89
N LEU A 11 36.27 6.83 46.92
CA LEU A 11 37.67 7.23 47.13
C LEU A 11 37.85 8.69 46.71
N VAL A 12 38.50 9.45 47.59
CA VAL A 12 38.61 10.90 47.65
C VAL A 12 40.08 11.31 47.46
N THR A 13 40.29 12.47 46.82
CA THR A 13 41.49 13.36 46.84
C THR A 13 42.81 12.85 46.22
N THR A 14 43.62 13.66 45.53
CA THR A 14 44.29 14.86 46.07
C THR A 14 44.85 15.75 44.95
N VAL A 15 44.68 17.07 45.11
CA VAL A 15 45.29 18.14 44.29
C VAL A 15 46.60 18.57 44.94
N ALA A 16 47.67 18.74 44.16
CA ALA A 16 48.93 19.34 44.61
C ALA A 16 49.24 20.58 43.77
N VAL A 17 49.34 21.73 44.45
CA VAL A 17 49.73 23.03 43.92
C VAL A 17 51.23 23.23 44.20
N LEU A 18 52.01 23.63 43.19
CA LEU A 18 53.32 24.24 43.39
C LEU A 18 53.40 25.58 42.65
N ALA A 19 53.67 26.63 43.41
CA ALA A 19 54.00 27.96 42.94
C ALA A 19 55.53 28.14 42.95
N ALA A 20 56.08 28.71 41.87
CA ALA A 20 57.43 29.25 41.84
C ALA A 20 57.44 30.54 41.00
N CYS A 21 57.98 31.61 41.58
CA CYS A 21 58.14 32.93 40.97
C CYS A 21 59.54 33.10 40.35
N GLY A 22 59.66 33.88 39.27
CA GLY A 22 60.88 34.64 38.99
C GLY A 22 61.21 34.92 37.51
N GLY A 23 61.10 36.20 37.11
CA GLY A 23 62.00 36.86 36.15
C GLY A 23 61.56 37.00 34.69
N ALA A 24 61.20 38.22 34.26
CA ALA A 24 60.99 38.62 32.86
C ALA A 24 62.34 38.90 32.13
N PRO A 25 62.41 38.83 30.79
CA PRO A 25 62.17 40.05 30.00
C PRO A 25 61.48 39.87 28.61
N ALA A 26 60.82 40.96 28.19
CA ALA A 26 60.64 41.54 26.84
C ALA A 26 60.07 40.71 25.65
N ALA A 27 58.78 40.98 25.38
CA ALA A 27 58.13 41.33 24.11
C ALA A 27 58.37 40.51 22.79
N ALA A 28 57.30 39.82 22.36
CA ALA A 28 56.91 39.61 20.96
C ALA A 28 55.37 39.53 20.87
N PRO A 29 54.72 39.95 19.77
CA PRO A 29 53.27 40.20 19.74
C PRO A 29 52.48 38.89 19.68
N THR A 30 51.52 38.73 20.58
CA THR A 30 50.61 37.57 20.64
C THR A 30 49.37 37.88 19.81
N SER A 31 49.17 37.13 18.73
CA SER A 31 47.92 37.08 17.97
C SER A 31 46.79 36.50 18.83
N ALA A 32 45.64 37.17 18.85
CA ALA A 32 44.43 36.74 19.57
C ALA A 32 43.93 35.36 19.07
N PRO A 33 43.38 34.50 19.96
CA PRO A 33 42.74 33.27 19.53
C PRO A 33 41.37 33.58 18.91
N ALA A 34 41.16 33.11 17.69
CA ALA A 34 39.89 33.20 16.98
C ALA A 34 38.81 32.36 17.68
N ALA A 35 37.62 32.93 17.79
CA ALA A 35 36.41 32.24 18.25
C ALA A 35 36.05 31.06 17.32
N PRO A 36 35.44 29.97 17.81
CA PRO A 36 35.00 28.88 16.95
C PRO A 36 33.84 29.38 16.10
N THR A 37 34.08 29.48 14.79
CA THR A 37 33.06 29.74 13.79
C THR A 37 32.09 28.55 13.79
N ALA A 38 30.82 28.80 14.10
CA ALA A 38 29.76 27.82 13.92
C ALA A 38 29.77 27.36 12.45
N ALA A 39 29.94 26.06 12.25
CA ALA A 39 29.78 25.45 10.93
C ALA A 39 28.33 25.63 10.50
N ALA A 40 28.11 26.47 9.48
CA ALA A 40 26.84 26.52 8.79
C ALA A 40 26.61 25.15 8.13
N GLU A 41 25.51 24.49 8.48
CA GLU A 41 25.02 23.33 7.74
C GLU A 41 24.81 23.77 6.29
N ALA A 42 25.51 23.10 5.37
CA ALA A 42 25.28 23.27 3.95
C ALA A 42 23.87 22.74 3.63
N PRO A 43 23.13 23.40 2.72
CA PRO A 43 21.86 22.86 2.26
C PRO A 43 22.13 21.50 1.61
N THR A 44 21.38 20.48 2.02
CA THR A 44 21.35 19.18 1.39
C THR A 44 21.03 19.41 -0.09
N ALA A 45 22.02 19.21 -0.95
CA ALA A 45 21.81 19.23 -2.39
C ALA A 45 20.81 18.11 -2.70
N GLU A 46 19.64 18.47 -3.21
CA GLU A 46 18.68 17.54 -3.79
C GLU A 46 19.44 16.68 -4.80
N ALA A 47 19.59 15.38 -4.52
CA ALA A 47 20.16 14.46 -5.48
C ALA A 47 19.32 14.56 -6.76
N PRO A 48 19.92 14.79 -7.94
CA PRO A 48 19.16 14.91 -9.16
C PRO A 48 18.35 13.63 -9.36
N ALA A 49 17.09 13.76 -9.77
CA ALA A 49 16.29 12.63 -10.24
C ALA A 49 17.13 11.80 -11.23
N ALA A 50 16.96 10.48 -11.23
CA ALA A 50 17.77 9.58 -12.07
C ALA A 50 17.34 9.67 -13.54
N ALA A 51 17.49 10.85 -14.16
CA ALA A 51 17.07 11.10 -15.52
C ALA A 51 17.62 10.01 -16.46
N GLY A 52 16.72 9.30 -17.13
CA GLY A 52 17.04 8.16 -18.00
C GLY A 52 17.05 6.78 -17.35
N ALA A 53 16.72 6.63 -16.06
CA ALA A 53 16.49 5.33 -15.44
C ALA A 53 15.26 4.62 -16.04
N ASN A 54 15.31 3.28 -16.08
CA ASN A 54 14.21 2.43 -16.50
C ASN A 54 13.65 1.65 -15.31
N TYR A 55 12.43 1.99 -14.91
CA TYR A 55 11.66 1.29 -13.90
C TYR A 55 10.59 0.41 -14.53
N VAL A 56 10.15 -0.61 -13.80
CA VAL A 56 9.06 -1.47 -14.23
C VAL A 56 7.95 -1.45 -13.19
N LEU A 57 6.74 -1.11 -13.63
CA LEU A 57 5.52 -1.26 -12.85
C LEU A 57 4.87 -2.60 -13.21
N VAL A 58 4.72 -3.47 -12.21
CA VAL A 58 4.17 -4.82 -12.35
C VAL A 58 2.83 -4.89 -11.63
N PRO A 59 1.69 -4.97 -12.35
CA PRO A 59 0.39 -5.21 -11.75
C PRO A 59 0.19 -6.70 -11.45
N LYS A 60 -0.93 -7.05 -10.78
CA LYS A 60 -1.37 -8.46 -10.70
C LYS A 60 -1.65 -9.03 -12.07
N ASN A 61 -2.38 -8.30 -12.91
CA ASN A 61 -2.69 -8.68 -14.28
C ASN A 61 -2.92 -7.47 -15.18
N LEU A 62 -2.69 -7.65 -16.48
CA LEU A 62 -3.00 -6.66 -17.51
C LEU A 62 -4.48 -6.67 -17.90
N GLY A 63 -4.99 -5.53 -18.38
CA GLY A 63 -6.37 -5.39 -18.85
C GLY A 63 -7.40 -5.16 -17.73
N ASN A 64 -6.95 -4.98 -16.49
CA ASN A 64 -7.78 -4.56 -15.37
C ASN A 64 -7.76 -3.02 -15.26
N PRO A 65 -8.91 -2.33 -15.37
CA PRO A 65 -8.98 -0.87 -15.34
C PRO A 65 -8.40 -0.21 -14.08
N TYR A 66 -8.40 -0.90 -12.94
CA TYR A 66 -7.76 -0.40 -11.72
C TYR A 66 -6.24 -0.24 -11.90
N PHE A 67 -5.58 -1.26 -12.46
CA PHE A 67 -4.14 -1.22 -12.68
C PHE A 67 -3.77 -0.33 -13.87
N ASP A 68 -4.62 -0.24 -14.88
CA ASP A 68 -4.40 0.69 -15.99
C ASP A 68 -4.47 2.17 -15.51
N THR A 69 -5.38 2.46 -14.58
CA THR A 69 -5.45 3.77 -13.91
C THR A 69 -4.21 4.03 -13.06
N ALA A 70 -3.74 3.04 -12.30
CA ALA A 70 -2.50 3.16 -11.55
C ALA A 70 -1.29 3.41 -12.47
N ASN A 71 -1.24 2.73 -13.61
CA ASN A 71 -0.22 2.98 -14.63
C ASN A 71 -0.28 4.41 -15.16
N ASN A 72 -1.47 4.99 -15.39
CA ASN A 72 -1.57 6.39 -15.82
C ASN A 72 -0.87 7.35 -14.84
N GLY A 73 -1.06 7.15 -13.53
CA GLY A 73 -0.35 7.92 -12.51
C GLY A 73 1.15 7.61 -12.44
N ALA A 74 1.54 6.36 -12.66
CA ALA A 74 2.96 5.99 -12.78
C ALA A 74 3.64 6.66 -13.99
N GLN A 75 2.95 6.80 -15.12
CA GLN A 75 3.45 7.51 -16.31
C GLN A 75 3.54 9.03 -16.08
N GLU A 76 2.61 9.60 -15.29
CA GLU A 76 2.69 10.99 -14.85
C GLU A 76 3.96 11.22 -14.01
N ALA A 77 4.20 10.38 -12.99
CA ALA A 77 5.42 10.41 -12.19
C ALA A 77 6.68 10.23 -13.04
N ALA A 78 6.65 9.30 -14.00
CA ALA A 78 7.78 9.04 -14.90
C ALA A 78 8.20 10.30 -15.67
N LYS A 79 7.21 11.03 -16.20
CA LYS A 79 7.43 12.27 -16.94
C LYS A 79 8.04 13.37 -16.05
N GLU A 80 7.57 13.51 -14.83
CA GLU A 80 8.05 14.53 -13.89
C GLU A 80 9.48 14.25 -13.39
N LEU A 81 9.79 12.97 -13.17
CA LEU A 81 11.11 12.52 -12.73
C LEU A 81 12.12 12.39 -13.88
N GLY A 82 11.68 12.44 -15.13
CA GLY A 82 12.53 12.25 -16.31
C GLY A 82 13.03 10.81 -16.47
N VAL A 83 12.26 9.83 -15.98
CA VAL A 83 12.56 8.39 -16.06
C VAL A 83 11.63 7.71 -17.07
N THR A 84 11.93 6.46 -17.42
CA THR A 84 11.02 5.59 -18.17
C THR A 84 10.38 4.59 -17.22
N VAL A 85 9.06 4.45 -17.29
CA VAL A 85 8.33 3.39 -16.57
C VAL A 85 7.70 2.46 -17.59
N THR A 86 8.15 1.21 -17.63
CA THR A 86 7.52 0.18 -18.44
C THR A 86 6.45 -0.55 -17.63
N TYR A 87 5.24 -0.66 -18.17
CA TYR A 87 4.14 -1.40 -17.55
C TYR A 87 4.10 -2.83 -18.11
N GLN A 88 4.39 -3.82 -17.27
CA GLN A 88 4.50 -5.22 -17.68
C GLN A 88 3.94 -6.12 -16.59
N GLY A 89 3.10 -7.09 -16.97
CA GLY A 89 2.53 -8.05 -16.05
C GLY A 89 1.97 -9.26 -16.80
N PRO A 90 1.50 -10.28 -16.07
CA PRO A 90 0.85 -11.41 -16.69
C PRO A 90 -0.55 -11.03 -17.22
N ALA A 91 -1.10 -11.84 -18.12
CA ALA A 91 -2.47 -11.65 -18.60
C ALA A 91 -3.52 -12.06 -17.54
N THR A 92 -3.15 -12.95 -16.63
CA THR A 92 -3.98 -13.49 -15.54
C THR A 92 -3.22 -13.36 -14.23
N ALA A 93 -3.92 -13.11 -13.12
CA ALA A 93 -3.31 -13.08 -11.79
C ALA A 93 -2.69 -14.45 -11.46
N ASP A 94 -1.36 -14.52 -11.42
CA ASP A 94 -0.61 -15.76 -11.27
C ASP A 94 0.82 -15.47 -10.79
N ALA A 95 1.13 -15.92 -9.56
CA ALA A 95 2.42 -15.71 -8.95
C ALA A 95 3.58 -16.37 -9.72
N THR A 96 3.35 -17.50 -10.41
CA THR A 96 4.41 -18.16 -11.20
C THR A 96 4.82 -17.31 -12.38
N GLN A 97 3.86 -16.68 -13.07
CA GLN A 97 4.14 -15.75 -14.16
C GLN A 97 4.82 -14.48 -13.65
N GLN A 98 4.44 -13.95 -12.48
CA GLN A 98 5.14 -12.83 -11.85
C GLN A 98 6.59 -13.20 -11.49
N ILE A 99 6.85 -14.40 -10.95
CA ILE A 99 8.20 -14.89 -10.67
C ILE A 99 9.04 -14.97 -11.96
N GLN A 100 8.50 -15.50 -13.05
CA GLN A 100 9.19 -15.57 -14.34
C GLN A 100 9.52 -14.19 -14.89
N LEU A 101 8.57 -13.25 -14.79
CA LEU A 101 8.78 -11.87 -15.18
C LEU A 101 9.90 -11.23 -14.36
N LEU A 102 9.86 -11.32 -13.02
CA LEU A 102 10.87 -10.72 -12.15
C LEU A 102 12.27 -11.29 -12.44
N ASN A 103 12.42 -12.60 -12.65
CA ASN A 103 13.69 -13.19 -13.08
C ASN A 103 14.22 -12.57 -14.39
N SER A 104 13.32 -12.33 -15.36
CA SER A 104 13.69 -11.67 -16.61
C SER A 104 14.12 -10.22 -16.40
N LEU A 105 13.41 -9.47 -15.54
CA LEU A 105 13.74 -8.08 -15.19
C LEU A 105 15.10 -7.98 -14.47
N ILE A 106 15.40 -8.93 -13.58
CA ILE A 106 16.71 -9.06 -12.93
C ILE A 106 17.80 -9.30 -13.98
N ALA A 107 17.60 -10.25 -14.90
CA ALA A 107 18.54 -10.53 -15.98
C ALA A 107 18.76 -9.32 -16.91
N GLN A 108 17.72 -8.54 -17.16
CA GLN A 108 17.77 -7.28 -17.93
C GLN A 108 18.43 -6.12 -17.16
N LYS A 109 18.67 -6.28 -15.85
CA LYS A 109 19.26 -5.26 -14.97
C LYS A 109 18.49 -3.94 -15.01
N VAL A 110 17.17 -4.02 -14.88
CA VAL A 110 16.34 -2.81 -14.73
C VAL A 110 16.76 -2.01 -13.50
N ASN A 111 16.47 -0.70 -13.48
CA ASN A 111 16.95 0.17 -12.42
C ASN A 111 16.12 0.09 -11.13
N GLY A 112 14.93 -0.51 -11.20
CA GLY A 112 14.01 -0.70 -10.07
C GLY A 112 12.69 -1.32 -10.53
N LEU A 113 11.99 -1.95 -9.60
CA LEU A 113 10.66 -2.52 -9.85
C LEU A 113 9.67 -2.18 -8.74
N ALA A 114 8.43 -1.87 -9.16
CA ALA A 114 7.29 -1.65 -8.30
C ALA A 114 6.22 -2.71 -8.61
N ILE A 115 5.92 -3.63 -7.68
CA ILE A 115 5.04 -4.79 -7.92
C ILE A 115 3.82 -4.85 -6.99
N SER A 116 2.64 -5.13 -7.55
CA SER A 116 1.48 -5.65 -6.81
C SER A 116 1.48 -7.18 -6.86
N ALA A 117 1.63 -7.82 -5.71
CA ALA A 117 1.86 -9.26 -5.58
C ALA A 117 0.59 -10.10 -5.69
N ASP A 118 0.65 -11.19 -6.44
CA ASP A 118 -0.38 -12.24 -6.50
C ASP A 118 -0.29 -13.25 -5.34
N ASP A 119 0.88 -13.36 -4.71
CA ASP A 119 1.13 -14.20 -3.53
C ASP A 119 2.25 -13.60 -2.69
N ALA A 120 2.03 -13.48 -1.37
CA ALA A 120 2.94 -12.78 -0.48
C ALA A 120 4.26 -13.54 -0.30
N ASP A 121 4.21 -14.86 -0.15
CA ASP A 121 5.34 -15.69 0.26
C ASP A 121 6.09 -16.26 -0.94
N ALA A 122 5.38 -16.66 -1.99
CA ALA A 122 5.97 -17.24 -3.19
C ALA A 122 6.91 -16.27 -3.93
N LEU A 123 6.66 -14.96 -3.82
CA LEU A 123 7.48 -13.92 -4.42
C LEU A 123 8.68 -13.49 -3.56
N VAL A 124 8.74 -13.89 -2.28
CA VAL A 124 9.86 -13.51 -1.39
C VAL A 124 11.23 -13.87 -1.97
N PRO A 125 11.47 -15.11 -2.48
CA PRO A 125 12.79 -15.48 -2.97
C PRO A 125 13.26 -14.61 -4.14
N VAL A 126 12.40 -14.37 -5.13
CA VAL A 126 12.77 -13.58 -6.32
C VAL A 126 12.86 -12.08 -6.02
N GLY A 127 12.00 -11.57 -5.13
CA GLY A 127 12.10 -10.19 -4.64
C GLY A 127 13.41 -9.96 -3.89
N LYS A 128 13.82 -10.92 -3.04
CA LYS A 128 15.13 -10.89 -2.37
C LYS A 128 16.29 -10.92 -3.36
N GLU A 129 16.23 -11.78 -4.38
CA GLU A 129 17.27 -11.86 -5.42
C GLU A 129 17.44 -10.53 -6.17
N ALA A 130 16.34 -9.83 -6.48
CA ALA A 130 16.38 -8.51 -7.08
C ALA A 130 17.09 -7.48 -6.17
N ILE A 131 16.72 -7.43 -4.89
CA ILE A 131 17.33 -6.54 -3.89
C ILE A 131 18.83 -6.84 -3.74
N ASP A 132 19.20 -8.12 -3.60
CA ASP A 132 20.60 -8.56 -3.46
C ASP A 132 21.42 -8.25 -4.73
N SER A 133 20.77 -8.15 -5.90
CA SER A 133 21.35 -7.73 -7.18
C SER A 133 21.44 -6.21 -7.35
N GLY A 134 21.03 -5.44 -6.34
CA GLY A 134 21.05 -3.97 -6.35
C GLY A 134 19.87 -3.32 -7.09
N ILE A 135 18.80 -4.08 -7.36
CA ILE A 135 17.58 -3.57 -7.98
C ILE A 135 16.58 -3.27 -6.86
N PRO A 136 16.20 -2.00 -6.62
CA PRO A 136 15.21 -1.67 -5.62
C PRO A 136 13.86 -2.33 -5.89
N VAL A 137 13.24 -2.86 -4.84
CA VAL A 137 11.92 -3.51 -4.88
C VAL A 137 10.96 -2.77 -3.97
N VAL A 138 10.00 -2.08 -4.58
CA VAL A 138 8.84 -1.50 -3.91
C VAL A 138 7.65 -2.40 -4.19
N THR A 139 6.81 -2.66 -3.21
CA THR A 139 5.49 -3.26 -3.46
C THR A 139 4.41 -2.19 -3.37
N TRP A 140 3.33 -2.34 -4.11
CA TRP A 140 2.19 -1.40 -4.08
C TRP A 140 0.91 -2.20 -4.22
N ASP A 141 -0.20 -1.71 -3.65
CA ASP A 141 -1.53 -2.36 -3.68
C ASP A 141 -1.64 -3.73 -2.96
N SER A 142 -0.74 -4.66 -3.25
CA SER A 142 -0.65 -5.99 -2.66
C SER A 142 0.82 -6.34 -2.39
N ALA A 143 1.14 -6.68 -1.15
CA ALA A 143 2.52 -6.81 -0.71
C ALA A 143 3.11 -8.21 -0.91
N ILE A 144 4.37 -8.26 -1.37
CA ILE A 144 5.29 -9.36 -1.05
C ILE A 144 5.55 -9.30 0.46
N ALA A 145 5.66 -10.45 1.12
CA ALA A 145 5.99 -10.52 2.54
C ALA A 145 7.36 -9.88 2.85
N PRO A 146 7.58 -9.42 4.09
CA PRO A 146 8.86 -8.85 4.50
C PRO A 146 10.05 -9.74 4.13
N GLY A 147 11.13 -9.15 3.63
CA GLY A 147 12.31 -9.84 3.13
C GLY A 147 12.37 -9.98 1.60
N GLY A 148 11.23 -9.88 0.90
CA GLY A 148 11.16 -9.79 -0.56
C GLY A 148 10.90 -8.38 -1.12
N ARG A 149 10.81 -7.38 -0.24
CA ARG A 149 10.55 -5.96 -0.57
C ARG A 149 11.34 -5.04 0.35
N GLN A 150 11.55 -3.79 -0.07
CA GLN A 150 12.08 -2.74 0.79
C GLN A 150 10.97 -1.92 1.45
N VAL A 151 9.98 -1.48 0.67
CA VAL A 151 8.89 -0.61 1.12
C VAL A 151 7.59 -1.09 0.48
N HIS A 152 6.46 -0.96 1.19
CA HIS A 152 5.13 -1.19 0.64
C HIS A 152 4.33 0.11 0.61
N ILE A 153 3.77 0.43 -0.54
CA ILE A 153 2.82 1.52 -0.70
C ILE A 153 1.41 0.94 -0.52
N ASN A 154 0.82 1.24 0.62
CA ASN A 154 -0.52 0.79 0.97
C ASN A 154 -1.51 1.92 0.68
N GLN A 155 -2.63 1.57 0.07
CA GLN A 155 -3.72 2.47 -0.28
C GLN A 155 -4.36 3.17 0.93
N ALA A 156 -4.59 2.40 1.99
CA ALA A 156 -5.32 2.79 3.18
C ALA A 156 -5.13 1.74 4.28
N VAL A 157 -5.45 2.11 5.52
CA VAL A 157 -5.30 1.20 6.66
C VAL A 157 -6.21 -0.01 6.45
N SER A 158 -5.66 -1.22 6.48
CA SER A 158 -6.39 -2.45 6.20
C SER A 158 -7.62 -2.63 7.11
N ALA A 159 -7.52 -2.23 8.38
CA ALA A 159 -8.64 -2.26 9.32
C ALA A 159 -9.77 -1.29 8.92
N ASP A 160 -9.43 -0.10 8.39
CA ASP A 160 -10.42 0.87 7.91
C ASP A 160 -11.10 0.36 6.62
N ILE A 161 -10.36 -0.32 5.74
CA ILE A 161 -10.89 -0.96 4.53
C ILE A 161 -11.87 -2.08 4.88
N ALA A 162 -11.55 -2.90 5.88
CA ALA A 162 -12.45 -3.94 6.36
C ALA A 162 -13.70 -3.34 7.05
N ALA A 163 -13.49 -2.37 7.93
CA ALA A 163 -14.56 -1.71 8.67
C ALA A 163 -15.58 -1.03 7.75
N VAL A 164 -15.12 -0.27 6.75
CA VAL A 164 -16.01 0.43 5.83
C VAL A 164 -16.86 -0.55 5.01
N GLN A 165 -16.31 -1.70 4.61
CA GLN A 165 -17.05 -2.69 3.82
C GLN A 165 -18.12 -3.41 4.66
N ILE A 166 -17.82 -3.77 5.90
CA ILE A 166 -18.83 -4.34 6.82
C ILE A 166 -19.92 -3.31 7.14
N GLN A 167 -19.55 -2.04 7.38
CA GLN A 167 -20.51 -0.98 7.62
C GLN A 167 -21.45 -0.79 6.42
N MET A 168 -20.91 -0.66 5.20
CA MET A 168 -21.73 -0.53 3.98
C MET A 168 -22.64 -1.74 3.78
N ALA A 169 -22.15 -2.95 4.06
CA ALA A 169 -22.95 -4.16 3.96
C ALA A 169 -24.10 -4.18 4.99
N SER A 170 -23.83 -3.79 6.23
CA SER A 170 -24.85 -3.67 7.28
C SER A 170 -25.93 -2.67 6.90
N ASP A 171 -25.54 -1.49 6.41
CA ASP A 171 -26.47 -0.45 5.98
C ASP A 171 -27.38 -0.93 4.84
N LEU A 172 -26.81 -1.61 3.84
CA LEU A 172 -27.55 -2.15 2.70
C LEU A 172 -28.45 -3.34 3.09
N ALA A 173 -28.05 -4.14 4.07
CA ALA A 173 -28.87 -5.22 4.60
C ALA A 173 -29.99 -4.73 5.52
N GLY A 174 -29.95 -3.46 5.97
CA GLY A 174 -30.85 -2.94 7.01
C GLY A 174 -30.52 -3.45 8.41
N GLY A 175 -29.25 -3.82 8.64
CA GLY A 175 -28.72 -4.28 9.92
C GLY A 175 -28.90 -5.77 10.21
N GLU A 176 -29.50 -6.55 9.30
CA GLU A 176 -29.66 -8.00 9.49
C GLU A 176 -29.74 -8.78 8.17
N GLY A 177 -29.29 -10.03 8.20
CA GLY A 177 -29.43 -10.97 7.08
C GLY A 177 -28.13 -11.54 6.57
N GLN A 178 -28.25 -12.36 5.52
CA GLN A 178 -27.13 -13.10 4.95
C GLN A 178 -26.27 -12.19 4.08
N ILE A 179 -24.96 -12.25 4.29
CA ILE A 179 -23.95 -11.60 3.47
C ILE A 179 -22.99 -12.66 2.93
N ALA A 180 -22.41 -12.41 1.76
CA ALA A 180 -21.39 -13.27 1.17
C ALA A 180 -20.22 -12.42 0.68
N ILE A 181 -19.03 -13.01 0.63
CA ILE A 181 -17.85 -12.37 0.07
C ILE A 181 -17.54 -12.98 -1.31
N LEU A 182 -17.30 -12.13 -2.30
CA LEU A 182 -16.74 -12.53 -3.60
C LEU A 182 -15.37 -11.87 -3.77
N SER A 183 -14.32 -12.64 -3.50
CA SER A 183 -12.92 -12.21 -3.55
C SER A 183 -12.33 -12.34 -4.95
N ALA A 184 -11.06 -11.93 -5.08
CA ALA A 184 -10.20 -12.15 -6.25
C ALA A 184 -9.66 -13.60 -6.27
N THR A 185 -8.34 -13.80 -6.41
CA THR A 185 -7.70 -15.11 -6.23
C THR A 185 -7.64 -15.49 -4.75
N SER A 186 -7.50 -16.78 -4.45
CA SER A 186 -7.40 -17.26 -3.07
C SER A 186 -6.06 -16.97 -2.40
N THR A 187 -5.04 -16.56 -3.16
CA THR A 187 -3.69 -16.28 -2.67
C THR A 187 -3.42 -14.79 -2.53
N ALA A 188 -4.31 -13.92 -3.04
CA ALA A 188 -4.14 -12.48 -3.05
C ALA A 188 -3.93 -11.90 -1.63
N PRO A 189 -2.73 -11.35 -1.32
CA PRO A 189 -2.38 -10.89 0.01
C PRO A 189 -3.34 -9.86 0.60
N ASN A 190 -3.61 -8.79 -0.16
CA ASN A 190 -4.44 -7.68 0.29
C ASN A 190 -5.90 -8.09 0.54
N GLN A 191 -6.53 -8.80 -0.41
CA GLN A 191 -7.90 -9.30 -0.22
C GLN A 191 -7.99 -10.25 0.98
N ASN A 192 -7.04 -11.16 1.16
CA ASN A 192 -7.06 -12.09 2.28
C ASN A 192 -6.92 -11.36 3.63
N GLU A 193 -6.03 -10.38 3.73
CA GLU A 193 -5.88 -9.54 4.92
C GLU A 193 -7.19 -8.79 5.23
N TRP A 194 -7.80 -8.15 4.22
CA TRP A 194 -9.07 -7.43 4.43
C TRP A 194 -10.20 -8.36 4.82
N ILE A 195 -10.28 -9.56 4.25
CA ILE A 195 -11.31 -10.55 4.57
C ILE A 195 -11.17 -11.04 6.01
N ASP A 196 -9.96 -11.30 6.49
CA ASP A 196 -9.74 -11.72 7.87
C ASP A 196 -10.04 -10.60 8.88
N LEU A 197 -9.71 -9.35 8.52
CA LEU A 197 -10.12 -8.18 9.29
C LEU A 197 -11.63 -7.93 9.22
N MET A 198 -12.29 -8.22 8.10
CA MET A 198 -13.75 -8.14 7.97
C MET A 198 -14.43 -9.17 8.87
N LYS A 199 -13.90 -10.39 8.99
CA LYS A 199 -14.42 -11.39 9.95
C LYS A 199 -14.26 -10.92 11.39
N THR A 200 -13.15 -10.25 11.70
CA THR A 200 -12.91 -9.66 13.03
C THR A 200 -13.89 -8.52 13.31
N GLU A 201 -14.12 -7.65 12.33
CA GLU A 201 -15.07 -6.55 12.43
C GLU A 201 -16.51 -7.05 12.60
N LEU A 202 -16.91 -8.03 11.78
CA LEU A 202 -18.24 -8.66 11.79
C LEU A 202 -18.59 -9.29 13.14
N ALA A 203 -17.59 -9.69 13.93
CA ALA A 203 -17.79 -10.26 15.27
C ALA A 203 -18.21 -9.23 16.32
N LYS A 204 -18.23 -7.93 16.01
CA LYS A 204 -18.68 -6.88 16.93
C LYS A 204 -20.19 -6.98 17.21
N PRO A 205 -20.66 -6.61 18.42
CA PRO A 205 -22.07 -6.72 18.80
C PRO A 205 -23.04 -5.97 17.88
N GLU A 206 -22.64 -4.83 17.30
CA GLU A 206 -23.49 -4.09 16.35
C GLU A 206 -23.83 -4.86 15.07
N TYR A 207 -23.03 -5.86 14.69
CA TYR A 207 -23.23 -6.68 13.49
C TYR A 207 -23.73 -8.09 13.79
N ALA A 208 -24.13 -8.38 15.04
CA ALA A 208 -24.50 -9.73 15.49
C ALA A 208 -25.68 -10.39 14.74
N LYS A 209 -26.41 -9.62 13.92
CA LYS A 209 -27.52 -10.10 13.08
C LYS A 209 -27.15 -10.30 11.61
N LEU A 210 -25.91 -9.97 11.22
CA LEU A 210 -25.38 -10.32 9.91
C LEU A 210 -24.80 -11.73 9.96
N GLU A 211 -25.02 -12.49 8.91
CA GLU A 211 -24.52 -13.86 8.78
C GLU A 211 -23.66 -13.96 7.53
N LEU A 212 -22.34 -14.15 7.68
CA LEU A 212 -21.47 -14.46 6.55
C LEU A 212 -21.69 -15.91 6.12
N VAL A 213 -22.41 -16.12 5.01
CA VAL A 213 -22.83 -17.46 4.57
C VAL A 213 -21.85 -18.15 3.61
N ASP A 214 -20.99 -17.38 2.93
CA ASP A 214 -19.98 -17.93 2.04
C ASP A 214 -18.86 -16.95 1.71
N THR A 215 -17.75 -17.48 1.21
CA THR A 215 -16.66 -16.73 0.57
C THR A 215 -16.23 -17.47 -0.69
N VAL A 216 -16.45 -16.85 -1.86
CA VAL A 216 -16.14 -17.39 -3.18
C VAL A 216 -15.07 -16.55 -3.88
N TYR A 217 -14.46 -17.08 -4.95
CA TYR A 217 -13.28 -16.50 -5.58
C TYR A 217 -13.47 -16.33 -7.09
N GLY A 218 -13.46 -15.08 -7.55
CA GLY A 218 -13.61 -14.71 -8.95
C GLY A 218 -12.30 -14.62 -9.73
N ASP A 219 -11.15 -14.79 -9.08
CA ASP A 219 -9.79 -14.76 -9.67
C ASP A 219 -9.42 -13.46 -10.40
N ASP A 220 -10.06 -12.34 -10.07
CA ASP A 220 -9.98 -11.10 -10.85
C ASP A 220 -10.33 -11.30 -12.35
N ASP A 221 -11.16 -12.31 -12.64
CA ASP A 221 -11.74 -12.60 -13.95
C ASP A 221 -13.24 -12.25 -13.97
N ASP A 222 -13.66 -11.44 -14.94
CA ASP A 222 -15.04 -10.95 -15.05
C ASP A 222 -16.06 -12.09 -15.24
N THR A 223 -15.73 -13.08 -16.06
CA THR A 223 -16.66 -14.17 -16.40
C THR A 223 -16.84 -15.12 -15.23
N LYS A 224 -15.74 -15.47 -14.56
CA LYS A 224 -15.75 -16.28 -13.34
C LYS A 224 -16.48 -15.54 -12.22
N SER A 225 -16.12 -14.28 -11.96
CA SER A 225 -16.78 -13.46 -10.93
C SER A 225 -18.30 -13.36 -11.13
N TYR A 226 -18.75 -13.14 -12.37
CA TYR A 226 -20.18 -13.12 -12.68
C TYR A 226 -20.85 -14.47 -12.39
N SER A 227 -20.19 -15.58 -12.75
CA SER A 227 -20.70 -16.94 -12.52
C SER A 227 -20.77 -17.29 -11.03
N GLU A 228 -19.77 -16.88 -10.25
CA GLU A 228 -19.74 -17.05 -8.79
C GLU A 228 -20.87 -16.25 -8.12
N ALA A 229 -21.10 -14.99 -8.52
CA ALA A 229 -22.22 -14.19 -8.03
C ALA A 229 -23.58 -14.86 -8.32
N GLN A 230 -23.78 -15.40 -9.53
CA GLN A 230 -24.97 -16.18 -9.86
C GLN A 230 -25.09 -17.46 -9.00
N GLY A 231 -23.98 -18.11 -8.70
CA GLY A 231 -23.91 -19.26 -7.80
C GLY A 231 -24.38 -18.91 -6.40
N LEU A 232 -23.94 -17.77 -5.86
CA LEU A 232 -24.37 -17.25 -4.56
C LEU A 232 -25.88 -17.03 -4.50
N PHE A 233 -26.48 -16.38 -5.51
CA PHE A 233 -27.94 -16.16 -5.52
C PHE A 233 -28.75 -17.47 -5.52
N LYS A 234 -28.26 -18.49 -6.22
CA LYS A 234 -28.92 -19.80 -6.32
C LYS A 234 -28.79 -20.60 -5.03
N LYS A 235 -27.61 -20.54 -4.39
CA LYS A 235 -27.30 -21.29 -3.18
C LYS A 235 -27.93 -20.65 -1.93
N TYR A 236 -28.04 -19.32 -1.91
CA TYR A 236 -28.53 -18.53 -0.79
C TYR A 236 -29.67 -17.61 -1.25
N PRO A 237 -30.93 -18.10 -1.30
CA PRO A 237 -32.07 -17.30 -1.75
C PRO A 237 -32.41 -16.12 -0.82
N ASP A 238 -31.94 -16.15 0.43
CA ASP A 238 -32.12 -15.10 1.43
C ASP A 238 -30.93 -14.12 1.51
N LEU A 239 -29.94 -14.27 0.63
CA LEU A 239 -28.78 -13.38 0.54
C LEU A 239 -29.21 -11.92 0.36
N LYS A 240 -28.66 -11.03 1.20
CA LYS A 240 -28.93 -9.59 1.18
C LYS A 240 -27.83 -8.82 0.48
N VAL A 241 -26.57 -9.14 0.77
CA VAL A 241 -25.43 -8.34 0.27
C VAL A 241 -24.28 -9.25 -0.18
N ILE A 242 -23.72 -8.94 -1.34
CA ILE A 242 -22.38 -9.42 -1.73
C ILE A 242 -21.38 -8.29 -1.42
N ILE A 243 -20.37 -8.61 -0.62
CA ILE A 243 -19.19 -7.78 -0.41
C ILE A 243 -18.11 -8.27 -1.38
N ALA A 244 -17.74 -7.44 -2.35
CA ALA A 244 -16.71 -7.76 -3.33
C ALA A 244 -15.47 -6.85 -3.13
N PRO A 245 -14.47 -7.27 -2.35
CA PRO A 245 -13.23 -6.50 -2.11
C PRO A 245 -12.27 -6.50 -3.33
N THR A 246 -12.82 -6.42 -4.55
CA THR A 246 -12.10 -6.41 -5.84
C THR A 246 -12.92 -5.62 -6.85
N THR A 247 -12.23 -4.81 -7.66
CA THR A 247 -12.83 -3.98 -8.72
C THR A 247 -13.49 -4.81 -9.82
N VAL A 248 -12.94 -5.98 -10.14
CA VAL A 248 -13.53 -6.91 -11.12
C VAL A 248 -14.75 -7.60 -10.51
N GLY A 249 -14.62 -8.11 -9.29
CA GLY A 249 -15.68 -8.84 -8.62
C GLY A 249 -16.92 -8.00 -8.35
N ILE A 250 -16.75 -6.73 -7.95
CA ILE A 250 -17.88 -5.83 -7.65
C ILE A 250 -18.67 -5.48 -8.90
N ALA A 251 -17.99 -5.17 -10.03
CA ALA A 251 -18.65 -4.84 -11.28
C ALA A 251 -19.41 -6.04 -11.84
N ALA A 252 -18.77 -7.23 -11.83
CA ALA A 252 -19.38 -8.47 -12.28
C ALA A 252 -20.59 -8.86 -11.41
N SER A 253 -20.49 -8.70 -10.08
CA SER A 253 -21.60 -8.96 -9.15
C SER A 253 -22.77 -8.01 -9.36
N ALA A 254 -22.49 -6.71 -9.54
CA ALA A 254 -23.53 -5.72 -9.78
C ALA A 254 -24.24 -5.94 -11.12
N ARG A 255 -23.49 -6.31 -12.17
CA ARG A 255 -24.05 -6.78 -13.44
C ARG A 255 -24.94 -8.00 -13.25
N ALA A 256 -24.51 -8.99 -12.48
CA ALA A 256 -25.29 -10.21 -12.21
C ALA A 256 -26.60 -9.92 -11.44
N VAL A 257 -26.58 -8.97 -10.50
CA VAL A 257 -27.79 -8.48 -9.82
C VAL A 257 -28.75 -7.81 -10.80
N GLN A 258 -28.24 -6.97 -11.70
CA GLN A 258 -29.04 -6.29 -12.72
C GLN A 258 -29.67 -7.27 -13.71
N ASP A 259 -28.87 -8.15 -14.32
CA ASP A 259 -29.34 -9.17 -15.27
C ASP A 259 -30.34 -10.15 -14.63
N GLY A 260 -30.14 -10.46 -13.35
CA GLY A 260 -31.00 -11.35 -12.57
C GLY A 260 -32.32 -10.71 -12.12
N ASN A 261 -32.55 -9.42 -12.40
CA ASN A 261 -33.67 -8.64 -11.86
C ASN A 261 -33.75 -8.71 -10.32
N LEU A 262 -32.58 -8.63 -9.66
CA LEU A 262 -32.42 -8.71 -8.22
C LEU A 262 -32.18 -7.34 -7.56
N ILE A 263 -32.18 -6.25 -8.32
CA ILE A 263 -32.07 -4.88 -7.78
C ILE A 263 -33.15 -4.66 -6.71
N GLY A 264 -32.72 -4.16 -5.55
CA GLY A 264 -33.59 -3.96 -4.37
C GLY A 264 -33.91 -5.23 -3.57
N LYS A 265 -33.43 -6.40 -4.01
CA LYS A 265 -33.51 -7.68 -3.27
C LYS A 265 -32.14 -8.12 -2.77
N VAL A 266 -31.13 -8.02 -3.63
CA VAL A 266 -29.72 -8.27 -3.33
C VAL A 266 -28.96 -7.00 -3.69
N PHE A 267 -28.10 -6.53 -2.80
CA PHE A 267 -27.21 -5.40 -3.03
C PHE A 267 -25.77 -5.88 -3.19
N VAL A 268 -24.96 -5.05 -3.84
CA VAL A 268 -23.51 -5.26 -3.94
C VAL A 268 -22.80 -4.06 -3.31
N THR A 269 -21.76 -4.33 -2.55
CA THR A 269 -20.80 -3.32 -2.09
C THR A 269 -19.39 -3.89 -2.15
N GLY A 270 -18.39 -3.12 -1.75
CA GLY A 270 -17.00 -3.54 -1.74
C GLY A 270 -16.09 -2.47 -2.32
N LEU A 271 -15.15 -2.89 -3.16
CA LEU A 271 -14.10 -2.05 -3.72
C LEU A 271 -14.20 -1.94 -5.24
N GLY A 272 -14.52 -0.77 -5.79
CA GLY A 272 -14.77 -0.56 -7.22
C GLY A 272 -14.24 0.76 -7.75
N THR A 273 -13.98 0.87 -9.05
CA THR A 273 -13.64 2.16 -9.66
C THR A 273 -14.91 2.99 -9.93
N PRO A 274 -14.90 4.30 -9.66
CA PRO A 274 -16.01 5.19 -10.00
C PRO A 274 -16.51 5.05 -11.43
N ASN A 275 -15.60 4.91 -12.39
CA ASN A 275 -15.96 4.78 -13.79
C ASN A 275 -16.75 3.52 -14.12
N GLN A 276 -16.34 2.36 -13.59
CA GLN A 276 -17.07 1.10 -13.81
C GLN A 276 -18.37 1.05 -13.01
N MET A 277 -18.39 1.61 -11.80
CA MET A 277 -19.51 1.45 -10.87
C MET A 277 -20.63 2.47 -11.03
N ARG A 278 -20.42 3.55 -11.80
CA ARG A 278 -21.37 4.66 -11.93
C ARG A 278 -22.78 4.23 -12.33
N GLU A 279 -22.89 3.32 -13.29
CA GLU A 279 -24.21 2.83 -13.71
C GLU A 279 -24.91 2.04 -12.60
N TYR A 280 -24.18 1.22 -11.83
CA TYR A 280 -24.72 0.37 -10.79
C TYR A 280 -25.10 1.13 -9.52
N VAL A 281 -24.40 2.24 -9.24
CA VAL A 281 -24.82 3.22 -8.23
C VAL A 281 -26.16 3.84 -8.65
N LYS A 282 -26.28 4.27 -9.91
CA LYS A 282 -27.49 4.94 -10.42
C LYS A 282 -28.68 3.97 -10.54
N SER A 283 -28.45 2.70 -10.87
CA SER A 283 -29.50 1.68 -10.93
C SER A 283 -29.90 1.16 -9.55
N GLY A 284 -29.05 1.31 -8.54
CA GLY A 284 -29.27 0.81 -7.18
C GLY A 284 -28.81 -0.64 -6.97
N ALA A 285 -28.13 -1.26 -7.95
CA ALA A 285 -27.50 -2.57 -7.77
C ALA A 285 -26.33 -2.50 -6.76
N ALA A 286 -25.55 -1.41 -6.82
CA ALA A 286 -24.45 -1.13 -5.89
C ALA A 286 -24.54 0.31 -5.36
N PRO A 287 -25.46 0.61 -4.43
CA PRO A 287 -25.77 1.99 -4.03
C PRO A 287 -24.61 2.75 -3.38
N GLN A 288 -23.71 2.00 -2.72
CA GLN A 288 -22.48 2.53 -2.14
C GLN A 288 -21.35 1.49 -2.21
N PHE A 289 -20.14 1.98 -2.44
CA PHE A 289 -18.90 1.19 -2.41
C PHE A 289 -17.76 2.12 -1.96
N ALA A 290 -16.56 1.58 -1.75
CA ALA A 290 -15.39 2.37 -1.38
C ALA A 290 -14.23 2.13 -2.35
N LEU A 291 -13.27 3.04 -2.40
CA LEU A 291 -11.95 2.83 -3.00
C LEU A 291 -11.03 3.97 -2.54
N TRP A 292 -10.03 4.28 -3.34
CA TRP A 292 -9.03 5.34 -3.28
C TRP A 292 -8.69 5.68 -4.74
N ASN A 293 -7.84 6.67 -4.99
CA ASN A 293 -7.38 6.96 -6.34
C ASN A 293 -6.21 6.02 -6.73
N PRO A 294 -6.41 5.07 -7.67
CA PRO A 294 -5.34 4.14 -8.08
C PRO A 294 -4.21 4.87 -8.80
N GLY A 295 -4.51 5.97 -9.50
CA GLY A 295 -3.53 6.83 -10.16
C GLY A 295 -2.53 7.40 -9.16
N ASP A 296 -3.03 7.94 -8.04
CA ASP A 296 -2.16 8.47 -6.97
C ASP A 296 -1.32 7.34 -6.33
N LEU A 297 -1.87 6.13 -6.22
CA LEU A 297 -1.13 4.96 -5.72
C LEU A 297 0.04 4.59 -6.64
N GLY A 298 -0.19 4.48 -7.94
CA GLY A 298 0.86 4.20 -8.92
C GLY A 298 1.90 5.32 -9.02
N TYR A 299 1.45 6.58 -8.93
CA TYR A 299 2.32 7.76 -8.88
C TYR A 299 3.25 7.69 -7.65
N LEU A 300 2.70 7.44 -6.47
CA LEU A 300 3.46 7.32 -5.22
C LEU A 300 4.45 6.15 -5.24
N ALA A 301 4.09 5.03 -5.86
CA ALA A 301 4.98 3.89 -6.02
C ALA A 301 6.24 4.23 -6.83
N ILE A 302 6.09 4.97 -7.94
CA ILE A 302 7.23 5.39 -8.76
C ILE A 302 8.09 6.42 -8.05
N TYR A 303 7.49 7.40 -7.35
CA TYR A 303 8.27 8.36 -6.55
C TYR A 303 9.06 7.69 -5.43
N THR A 304 8.46 6.72 -4.75
CA THR A 304 9.16 5.97 -3.69
C THR A 304 10.31 5.15 -4.28
N LEU A 305 10.07 4.50 -5.43
CA LEU A 305 11.08 3.72 -6.12
C LEU A 305 12.27 4.59 -6.59
N ASP A 306 12.01 5.76 -7.17
CA ASP A 306 13.06 6.73 -7.55
C ASP A 306 13.82 7.23 -6.33
N ALA A 307 13.14 7.54 -5.23
CA ALA A 307 13.78 8.00 -4.00
C ALA A 307 14.74 6.95 -3.41
N ILE A 308 14.38 5.67 -3.48
CA ILE A 308 15.27 4.57 -3.07
C ILE A 308 16.42 4.41 -4.08
N HIS A 309 16.12 4.39 -5.38
CA HIS A 309 17.11 4.17 -6.44
C HIS A 309 18.20 5.26 -6.48
N THR A 310 17.81 6.52 -6.36
CA THR A 310 18.72 7.69 -6.31
C THR A 310 19.46 7.80 -4.98
N GLY A 311 19.06 7.01 -3.98
CA GLY A 311 19.62 7.05 -2.64
C GLY A 311 19.18 8.25 -1.80
N LYS A 312 18.15 9.01 -2.23
CA LYS A 312 17.50 10.07 -1.42
C LYS A 312 16.98 9.50 -0.10
N ILE A 313 16.44 8.29 -0.15
CA ILE A 313 16.09 7.49 1.03
C ILE A 313 16.72 6.10 0.95
N LYS A 314 16.80 5.39 2.07
CA LYS A 314 17.27 4.00 2.12
C LYS A 314 16.11 3.00 2.11
N GLY A 315 14.89 3.48 2.35
CA GLY A 315 13.70 2.64 2.50
C GLY A 315 13.53 2.14 3.94
N ASN A 316 14.13 2.83 4.92
CA ASN A 316 14.04 2.46 6.32
C ASN A 316 12.83 3.14 6.99
N PRO A 317 12.26 2.55 8.05
CA PRO A 317 11.33 3.25 8.92
C PRO A 317 11.85 4.62 9.36
N GLY A 318 11.00 5.64 9.25
CA GLY A 318 11.32 7.03 9.56
C GLY A 318 11.94 7.83 8.40
N ASP A 319 12.33 7.20 7.29
CA ASP A 319 12.74 7.93 6.09
C ASP A 319 11.57 8.76 5.56
N THR A 320 11.86 10.00 5.14
CA THR A 320 10.87 10.94 4.60
C THR A 320 11.25 11.35 3.17
N PHE A 321 10.25 11.53 2.31
CA PHE A 321 10.46 11.99 0.93
C PHE A 321 9.23 12.74 0.42
N THR A 322 9.45 13.63 -0.55
CA THR A 322 8.38 14.37 -1.25
C THR A 322 8.01 13.65 -2.54
N ALA A 323 6.74 13.30 -2.68
CA ALA A 323 6.14 12.66 -3.85
C ALA A 323 5.36 13.68 -4.69
N GLY A 324 6.07 14.61 -5.33
CA GLY A 324 5.53 15.60 -6.27
C GLY A 324 4.19 16.22 -5.80
N LYS A 325 3.11 16.02 -6.56
CA LYS A 325 1.78 16.59 -6.24
C LYS A 325 1.15 16.06 -4.95
N LEU A 326 1.59 14.90 -4.46
CA LEU A 326 1.04 14.26 -3.26
C LEU A 326 1.71 14.76 -1.97
N GLY A 327 2.80 15.53 -2.07
CA GLY A 327 3.49 16.11 -0.92
C GLY A 327 4.37 15.11 -0.17
N ASP A 328 4.55 15.32 1.13
CA ASP A 328 5.52 14.59 1.93
C ASP A 328 4.95 13.30 2.52
N TYR A 329 5.73 12.22 2.43
CA TYR A 329 5.44 10.92 3.02
C TYR A 329 6.56 10.48 3.95
N THR A 330 6.21 9.66 4.93
CA THR A 330 7.13 9.01 5.86
C THR A 330 6.89 7.51 5.83
N ILE A 331 7.97 6.73 5.81
CA ILE A 331 7.89 5.28 5.97
C ILE A 331 7.61 4.97 7.43
N ASP A 332 6.55 4.23 7.71
CA ASP A 332 6.17 3.86 9.07
C ASP A 332 7.06 2.73 9.66
N PRO A 333 6.88 2.37 10.95
CA PRO A 333 7.65 1.30 11.59
C PRO A 333 7.60 -0.07 10.90
N ASP A 334 6.54 -0.35 10.13
CA ASP A 334 6.32 -1.63 9.44
C ASP A 334 6.83 -1.60 7.97
N GLY A 335 7.53 -0.51 7.59
CA GLY A 335 8.04 -0.34 6.23
C GLY A 335 6.92 -0.05 5.23
N VAL A 336 5.87 0.66 5.66
CA VAL A 336 4.71 1.00 4.86
C VAL A 336 4.64 2.53 4.66
N VAL A 337 4.27 2.92 3.44
CA VAL A 337 3.85 4.28 3.12
C VAL A 337 2.35 4.24 2.83
N LEU A 338 1.58 5.00 3.59
CA LEU A 338 0.13 5.01 3.48
C LEU A 338 -0.33 6.15 2.58
N LEU A 339 -1.01 5.85 1.47
CA LEU A 339 -1.54 6.86 0.55
C LEU A 339 -2.58 7.75 1.23
N GLY A 340 -3.58 7.15 1.90
CA GLY A 340 -4.62 7.92 2.57
C GLY A 340 -5.74 7.08 3.18
N LYS A 341 -6.95 7.64 3.15
CA LYS A 341 -8.18 6.99 3.64
C LYS A 341 -9.03 6.51 2.47
N PRO A 342 -9.83 5.44 2.66
CA PRO A 342 -10.79 5.06 1.64
C PRO A 342 -11.86 6.15 1.49
N THR A 343 -12.27 6.40 0.26
CA THR A 343 -13.39 7.26 -0.12
C THR A 343 -14.60 6.40 -0.38
N ILE A 344 -15.74 6.72 0.25
CA ILE A 344 -17.03 6.10 -0.06
C ILE A 344 -17.62 6.83 -1.26
N PHE A 345 -18.04 6.05 -2.26
CA PHE A 345 -18.71 6.52 -3.45
C PHE A 345 -20.18 6.12 -3.41
N ASN A 346 -21.04 7.08 -3.74
CA ASN A 346 -22.49 6.90 -3.82
C ASN A 346 -23.08 7.89 -4.82
N LYS A 347 -24.41 7.91 -4.97
CA LYS A 347 -25.10 8.76 -5.94
C LYS A 347 -24.79 10.26 -5.81
N ASP A 348 -24.37 10.72 -4.63
CA ASP A 348 -24.16 12.14 -4.35
C ASP A 348 -22.79 12.63 -4.84
N ASN A 349 -21.80 11.75 -4.96
CA ASN A 349 -20.43 12.12 -5.34
C ASN A 349 -19.85 11.36 -6.55
N ILE A 350 -20.48 10.28 -7.03
CA ILE A 350 -19.93 9.39 -8.08
C ILE A 350 -19.58 10.10 -9.39
N ASP A 351 -20.31 11.19 -9.73
CA ASP A 351 -20.09 11.96 -10.94
C ASP A 351 -18.93 12.98 -10.83
N SER A 352 -18.31 13.10 -9.64
CA SER A 352 -17.16 13.99 -9.39
C SER A 352 -15.80 13.31 -9.60
N PHE A 353 -15.79 12.01 -9.90
CA PHE A 353 -14.58 11.21 -10.05
C PHE A 353 -14.53 10.59 -11.44
N ASP A 354 -13.33 10.56 -12.04
CA ASP A 354 -13.09 10.03 -13.39
C ASP A 354 -11.85 9.12 -13.38
N PHE A 355 -12.01 7.97 -12.73
CA PHE A 355 -11.04 6.87 -12.71
C PHE A 355 -11.73 5.53 -12.46
#